data_AF-A0A0R3DZG1-F1
#
_entry.id   AF-A0A0R3DZG1-F1
#
_cell.length_a   1.000
_cell.length_b   1.000
_cell.length_c   1.000
_cell.angle_alpha   90.00
_cell.angle_beta   90.00
_cell.angle_gamma   90.00
#
_symmetry.space_group_name_H-M   'P 1'
#
loop_
_entity.id
_entity.type
_entity.pdbx_description
1 polymer ?
#
loop_
_entity_poly.entity_id
_entity_poly.type
_entity_poly.pdbx_seq_one_letter_code
_entity_poly.pdbx_strand_id
1 'polypeptide(L)'
;MHNMLRLHWNLLGLRKSVLSLALVAGSGFSLMATPTACFSQPLDAAAAGSRSVGQTTPIEAPNLSQAKIEEIILQFILVGLFGGLFTFVLSTLRDSKVRNESNLASLRDLIMQVDDLYRATKQTKRMIRARLEQRDDGYQIVAKFFAARMEELSNTQLKLEQIRNAIRTRRDLFDETRRKRILDEIEYSDDYLHQVVHEFETRKVTWCDAYCRISSSCKTLMDFFGESQQCEEIEADIKIMRDANATLDRFGAFKRIIGKTGNQRHKRVSDACMLLVIREMRDIVLERQRRLIDRLMRGSIKSPTAASSPNDEMSNRIQEDRGVLERVG
;
A
#
# COMPACT_ATOMS: atom_id res chain seq x y z
N MET A 1 22.92 -23.86 -37.56
CA MET A 1 23.30 -23.01 -36.40
C MET A 1 22.12 -22.32 -35.68
N HIS A 2 20.91 -22.26 -36.27
CA HIS A 2 19.76 -21.56 -35.67
C HIS A 2 19.12 -22.20 -34.41
N ASN A 3 19.28 -23.52 -34.21
CA ASN A 3 18.70 -24.19 -33.03
C ASN A 3 19.57 -24.08 -31.76
N MET A 4 20.86 -23.75 -31.89
CA MET A 4 21.75 -23.56 -30.73
C MET A 4 21.49 -22.25 -29.99
N LEU A 5 21.14 -21.18 -30.71
CA LEU A 5 20.83 -19.87 -30.11
C LEU A 5 19.50 -19.88 -29.35
N ARG A 6 18.54 -20.73 -29.74
CA ARG A 6 17.25 -20.89 -29.06
C ARG A 6 17.39 -21.60 -27.70
N LEU A 7 18.27 -22.59 -27.61
CA LEU A 7 18.56 -23.32 -26.37
C LEU A 7 19.36 -22.47 -25.37
N HIS A 8 20.29 -21.65 -25.86
CA HIS A 8 21.09 -20.80 -24.98
C HIS A 8 20.26 -19.70 -24.30
N TRP A 9 19.26 -19.14 -25.00
CA TRP A 9 18.36 -18.10 -24.45
C TRP A 9 17.43 -18.65 -23.36
N ASN A 10 16.88 -19.86 -23.54
CA ASN A 10 16.01 -20.48 -22.53
C ASN A 10 16.77 -20.91 -21.26
N LEU A 11 18.03 -21.33 -21.40
CA LEU A 11 18.89 -21.71 -20.27
C LEU A 11 19.38 -20.51 -19.43
N LEU A 12 19.57 -19.33 -20.04
CA LEU A 12 19.94 -18.11 -19.33
C LEU A 12 18.75 -17.44 -18.63
N GLY A 13 17.54 -17.57 -19.18
CA GLY A 13 16.30 -17.11 -18.55
C GLY A 13 15.94 -17.90 -17.28
N LEU A 14 16.09 -19.23 -17.28
CA LEU A 14 15.76 -20.06 -16.11
C LEU A 14 16.74 -19.89 -14.94
N ARG A 15 18.04 -19.63 -15.20
CA ARG A 15 19.04 -19.46 -14.12
C ARG A 15 18.84 -18.18 -13.29
N LYS A 16 18.24 -17.13 -13.85
CA LYS A 16 17.96 -15.89 -13.10
C LYS A 16 16.72 -16.02 -12.19
N SER A 17 15.72 -16.82 -12.58
CA SER A 17 14.52 -17.02 -11.75
C SER A 17 14.74 -17.96 -10.57
N VAL A 18 15.65 -18.94 -10.66
CA VAL A 18 15.91 -19.88 -9.55
C VAL A 18 16.82 -19.28 -8.47
N LEU A 19 17.74 -18.37 -8.82
CA LEU A 19 18.59 -17.71 -7.82
C LEU A 19 17.86 -16.62 -7.02
N SER A 20 16.73 -16.09 -7.50
CA SER A 20 15.98 -15.08 -6.76
C SER A 20 14.99 -15.68 -5.74
N LEU A 21 14.77 -17.00 -5.76
CA LEU A 21 13.90 -17.70 -4.80
C LEU A 21 14.65 -18.30 -3.59
N ALA A 22 15.99 -18.30 -3.60
CA ALA A 22 16.80 -18.94 -2.55
C ALA A 22 17.24 -17.98 -1.42
N LEU A 23 16.79 -16.72 -1.42
CA LEU A 23 17.30 -15.68 -0.50
C LEU A 23 16.25 -15.00 0.39
N VAL A 24 15.02 -15.52 0.48
CA VAL A 24 13.94 -14.96 1.34
C VAL A 24 13.41 -15.95 2.38
N ALA A 25 13.94 -17.18 2.45
CA ALA A 25 13.61 -18.13 3.49
C ALA A 25 14.69 -18.11 4.59
N GLY A 26 14.69 -17.11 5.46
CA GLY A 26 15.76 -17.00 6.45
C GLY A 26 15.65 -15.87 7.47
N SER A 27 14.48 -15.64 8.07
CA SER A 27 14.42 -14.96 9.38
C SER A 27 13.13 -15.35 10.09
N GLY A 28 13.20 -16.53 10.70
CA GLY A 28 12.16 -17.09 11.55
C GLY A 28 11.96 -16.25 12.81
N PHE A 29 10.68 -16.02 13.08
CA PHE A 29 10.10 -15.83 14.40
C PHE A 29 10.75 -16.79 15.41
N SER A 30 11.29 -16.24 16.50
CA SER A 30 11.62 -17.02 17.70
C SER A 30 11.06 -16.31 18.92
N LEU A 31 9.80 -16.64 19.22
CA LEU A 31 9.20 -16.48 20.54
C LEU A 31 9.76 -17.61 21.41
N MET A 32 10.55 -17.26 22.42
CA MET A 32 10.67 -18.10 23.61
C MET A 32 10.43 -17.25 24.85
N ALA A 33 9.41 -17.67 25.57
CA ALA A 33 9.13 -17.25 26.92
C ALA A 33 9.89 -18.16 27.90
N THR A 34 10.31 -17.53 29.01
CA THR A 34 10.57 -18.04 30.37
C THR A 34 11.74 -19.02 30.59
N PRO A 35 12.15 -19.27 31.85
CA PRO A 35 12.42 -18.35 32.99
C PRO A 35 13.75 -18.73 33.71
N THR A 36 14.47 -17.82 34.35
CA THR A 36 15.23 -18.16 35.58
C THR A 36 15.86 -16.95 36.26
N ALA A 37 15.67 -16.89 37.57
CA ALA A 37 16.45 -16.09 38.50
C ALA A 37 17.94 -16.50 38.46
N CYS A 38 18.84 -15.53 38.57
CA CYS A 38 20.16 -15.71 39.15
C CYS A 38 20.63 -14.36 39.71
N PHE A 39 20.35 -14.19 41.01
CA PHE A 39 21.01 -13.22 41.86
C PHE A 39 22.40 -13.79 42.16
N SER A 40 23.46 -13.02 41.87
CA SER A 40 24.83 -13.39 42.23
C SER A 40 25.55 -12.14 42.68
N GLN A 41 25.64 -11.95 44.00
CA GLN A 41 26.63 -11.08 44.63
C GLN A 41 27.63 -11.97 45.38
N PRO A 42 28.92 -11.58 45.42
CA PRO A 42 29.98 -12.41 45.94
C PRO A 42 30.09 -12.37 47.47
N LEU A 43 30.42 -13.52 48.04
CA LEU A 43 30.98 -13.70 49.36
C LEU A 43 32.43 -13.21 49.40
N ASP A 44 32.78 -12.47 50.46
CA ASP A 44 34.05 -12.43 51.20
C ASP A 44 33.90 -11.33 52.27
N ALA A 45 34.43 -11.37 53.49
CA ALA A 45 34.89 -12.40 54.39
C ALA A 45 34.96 -11.75 55.80
N ALA A 46 34.76 -12.57 56.82
CA ALA A 46 35.07 -12.42 58.25
C ALA A 46 35.67 -11.11 58.83
N ALA A 47 35.02 -10.60 59.88
CA ALA A 47 35.74 -10.16 61.09
C ALA A 47 34.84 -10.33 62.33
N ALA A 48 35.39 -11.04 63.31
CA ALA A 48 34.78 -11.42 64.58
C ALA A 48 34.57 -10.24 65.53
N GLY A 49 33.51 -10.33 66.35
CA GLY A 49 33.25 -9.40 67.45
C GLY A 49 32.18 -9.92 68.40
N SER A 50 32.60 -10.74 69.37
CA SER A 50 31.81 -11.20 70.50
C SER A 50 31.36 -10.06 71.42
N ARG A 51 30.07 -10.07 71.80
CA ARG A 51 29.40 -9.54 73.01
C ARG A 51 27.92 -9.35 72.64
N SER A 52 26.89 -9.57 73.45
CA SER A 52 26.73 -10.10 74.79
C SER A 52 25.23 -10.41 74.93
N VAL A 53 24.93 -11.48 75.67
CA VAL A 53 23.70 -11.83 76.39
C VAL A 53 22.67 -10.67 76.53
N GLY A 54 21.42 -10.93 76.10
CA GLY A 54 20.27 -10.09 76.44
C GLY A 54 18.97 -10.49 75.72
N GLN A 55 18.09 -11.21 76.43
CA GLN A 55 16.63 -11.29 76.25
C GLN A 55 16.06 -11.83 74.92
N THR A 56 15.76 -13.13 74.92
CA THR A 56 14.71 -13.74 74.10
C THR A 56 13.34 -13.28 74.61
N THR A 57 12.76 -12.27 73.98
CA THR A 57 11.30 -12.11 73.97
C THR A 57 10.71 -13.13 72.98
N PRO A 58 9.62 -13.82 73.31
CA PRO A 58 8.96 -14.72 72.37
C PRO A 58 8.40 -13.87 71.24
N ILE A 59 8.90 -14.08 70.01
CA ILE A 59 8.32 -13.50 68.80
C ILE A 59 6.97 -14.20 68.63
N GLU A 60 5.95 -13.53 69.15
CA GLU A 60 4.54 -13.84 68.93
C GLU A 60 4.31 -13.78 67.42
N ALA A 61 4.21 -14.95 66.78
CA ALA A 61 3.86 -15.04 65.38
C ALA A 61 2.54 -14.27 65.21
N PRO A 62 2.52 -13.17 64.44
CA PRO A 62 1.28 -12.43 64.26
C PRO A 62 0.31 -13.40 63.62
N ASN A 63 -0.73 -13.77 64.37
CA ASN A 63 -1.87 -14.50 63.86
C ASN A 63 -2.50 -13.61 62.79
N LEU A 64 -1.99 -13.74 61.55
CA LEU A 64 -2.47 -13.04 60.39
C LEU A 64 -3.88 -13.60 60.18
N SER A 65 -4.87 -12.83 60.65
CA SER A 65 -6.27 -13.23 60.56
C SER A 65 -6.57 -13.59 59.11
N GLN A 66 -7.27 -14.71 58.88
CA GLN A 66 -7.60 -15.19 57.53
C GLN A 66 -8.20 -14.08 56.65
N ALA A 67 -8.94 -13.14 57.26
CA ALA A 67 -9.48 -11.95 56.62
C ALA A 67 -8.43 -11.06 55.91
N LYS A 68 -7.22 -10.88 56.48
CA LYS A 68 -6.15 -10.08 55.84
C LYS A 68 -5.56 -10.79 54.62
N ILE A 69 -5.51 -12.13 54.63
CA ILE A 69 -5.02 -12.91 53.50
C ILE A 69 -6.02 -12.81 52.34
N GLU A 70 -7.32 -12.91 52.63
CA GLU A 70 -8.38 -12.76 51.64
C GLU A 70 -8.36 -11.37 50.98
N GLU A 71 -8.18 -10.31 51.77
CA GLU A 71 -8.08 -8.94 51.26
C GLU A 71 -6.90 -8.73 50.31
N ILE A 72 -5.72 -9.25 50.67
CA ILE A 72 -4.52 -9.16 49.84
C ILE A 72 -4.70 -9.93 48.53
N ILE A 73 -5.31 -11.12 48.57
CA ILE A 73 -5.60 -11.92 47.37
C ILE A 73 -6.57 -11.16 46.45
N LEU A 74 -7.62 -10.55 47.01
CA LEU A 74 -8.60 -9.78 46.23
C LEU A 74 -7.96 -8.55 45.57
N GLN A 75 -7.07 -7.85 46.27
CA GLN A 75 -6.29 -6.74 45.69
C GLN A 75 -5.38 -7.23 44.56
N PHE A 76 -4.70 -8.37 44.72
CA PHE A 76 -3.87 -8.96 43.67
C PHE A 76 -4.68 -9.35 42.43
N ILE A 77 -5.85 -9.97 42.63
CA ILE A 77 -6.76 -10.33 41.53
C ILE A 77 -7.25 -9.07 40.82
N LEU A 78 -7.63 -8.05 41.58
CA LEU A 78 -8.14 -6.80 41.02
C LEU A 78 -7.05 -6.05 40.24
N VAL A 79 -5.87 -5.87 40.82
CA VAL A 79 -4.71 -5.25 40.14
C VAL A 79 -4.27 -6.07 38.93
N GLY A 80 -4.27 -7.40 39.03
CA GLY A 80 -3.94 -8.30 37.92
C GLY A 80 -4.93 -8.22 36.76
N LEU A 81 -6.23 -8.21 37.04
CA LEU A 81 -7.28 -8.11 36.02
C LEU A 81 -7.31 -6.73 35.37
N PHE A 82 -7.30 -5.65 36.16
CA PHE A 82 -7.30 -4.29 35.62
C PHE A 82 -5.98 -3.94 34.93
N GLY A 83 -4.84 -4.35 35.50
CA GLY A 83 -3.52 -4.17 34.89
C GLY A 83 -3.37 -4.99 33.61
N GLY A 84 -3.84 -6.24 33.59
CA GLY A 84 -3.88 -7.10 32.41
C GLY A 84 -4.77 -6.54 31.31
N LEU A 85 -5.98 -6.09 31.65
CA LEU A 85 -6.90 -5.48 30.69
C LEU A 85 -6.34 -4.17 30.12
N PHE A 86 -5.75 -3.33 30.98
CA PHE A 86 -5.15 -2.06 30.56
C PHE A 86 -3.95 -2.28 29.62
N THR A 87 -3.04 -3.19 29.96
CA THR A 87 -1.89 -3.53 29.10
C THR A 87 -2.33 -4.16 27.78
N PHE A 88 -3.37 -5.00 27.79
CA PHE A 88 -3.97 -5.54 26.58
C PHE A 88 -4.54 -4.44 25.66
N VAL A 89 -5.30 -3.50 26.22
CA VAL A 89 -5.82 -2.34 25.47
C VAL A 89 -4.68 -1.50 24.90
N LEU A 90 -3.62 -1.22 25.67
CA LEU A 90 -2.46 -0.48 25.16
C LEU A 90 -1.72 -1.23 24.05
N SER A 91 -1.57 -2.56 24.17
CA SER A 91 -0.93 -3.38 23.13
C SER A 91 -1.73 -3.34 21.83
N THR A 92 -3.04 -3.55 21.89
CA THR A 92 -3.90 -3.51 20.69
C THR A 92 -3.89 -2.14 20.01
N LEU A 93 -3.84 -1.06 20.78
CA LEU A 93 -3.68 0.30 20.25
C LEU A 93 -2.32 0.50 19.57
N ARG A 94 -1.23 0.05 20.21
CA ARG A 94 0.12 0.12 19.63
C ARG A 94 0.23 -0.68 18.34
N ASP A 95 -0.28 -1.91 18.32
CA ASP A 95 -0.25 -2.79 17.16
C ASP A 95 -1.04 -2.19 15.99
N SER A 96 -2.18 -1.55 16.27
CA SER A 96 -2.96 -0.86 15.25
C SER A 96 -2.18 0.31 14.61
N LYS A 97 -1.40 1.04 15.41
CA LYS A 97 -0.57 2.16 14.93
C LYS A 97 0.58 1.67 14.07
N VAL A 98 1.33 0.67 14.56
CA VAL A 98 2.45 0.06 13.82
C VAL A 98 1.97 -0.53 12.50
N ARG A 99 0.83 -1.23 12.51
CA ARG A 99 0.23 -1.79 11.29
C ARG A 99 -0.19 -0.70 10.31
N ASN A 100 -0.77 0.40 10.79
CA ASN A 100 -1.17 1.51 9.93
C ASN A 100 0.05 2.25 9.33
N GLU A 101 1.12 2.43 10.09
CA GLU A 101 2.38 2.99 9.60
C GLU A 101 3.02 2.09 8.53
N SER A 102 3.07 0.77 8.79
CA SER A 102 3.51 -0.24 7.81
C SER A 102 2.67 -0.21 6.53
N ASN A 103 1.35 -0.09 6.65
CA ASN A 103 0.44 0.00 5.51
C ASN A 103 0.65 1.30 4.70
N LEU A 104 0.89 2.43 5.37
CA LEU A 104 1.21 3.69 4.69
C LEU A 104 2.57 3.63 3.99
N ALA A 105 3.58 2.99 4.61
CA ALA A 105 4.87 2.76 3.97
C ALA A 105 4.72 1.88 2.72
N SER A 106 4.00 0.77 2.83
CA SER A 106 3.69 -0.12 1.69
C SER A 106 2.97 0.61 0.56
N LEU A 107 2.02 1.49 0.88
CA LEU A 107 1.28 2.25 -0.12
C LEU A 107 2.15 3.30 -0.82
N ARG A 108 3.05 3.98 -0.08
CA ARG A 108 4.03 4.91 -0.67
C ARG A 108 5.02 4.17 -1.58
N ASP A 109 5.45 2.99 -1.18
CA ASP A 109 6.32 2.14 -2.00
C ASP A 109 5.62 1.75 -3.31
N LEU A 110 4.36 1.29 -3.26
CA LEU A 110 3.57 1.02 -4.48
C LEU A 110 3.42 2.27 -5.37
N ILE A 111 3.19 3.45 -4.78
CA ILE A 111 3.13 4.72 -5.54
C ILE A 111 4.46 4.99 -6.26
N MET A 112 5.59 4.80 -5.58
CA MET A 112 6.92 5.00 -6.17
C MET A 112 7.17 4.01 -7.30
N GLN A 113 6.85 2.73 -7.10
CA GLN A 113 7.02 1.71 -8.13
C GLN A 113 6.20 2.04 -9.39
N VAL A 114 4.94 2.48 -9.27
CA VAL A 114 4.12 2.88 -10.43
C VAL A 114 4.70 4.13 -11.12
N ASP A 115 5.15 5.14 -10.37
CA ASP A 115 5.79 6.34 -10.94
C ASP A 115 7.07 6.00 -11.70
N ASP A 116 7.89 5.09 -11.16
CA ASP A 116 9.12 4.62 -11.79
C ASP A 116 8.84 3.88 -13.11
N LEU A 117 7.82 3.01 -13.16
CA LEU A 117 7.41 2.34 -14.40
C LEU A 117 6.88 3.32 -15.44
N TYR A 118 6.08 4.31 -15.02
CA TYR A 118 5.61 5.37 -15.90
C TYR A 118 6.79 6.17 -16.51
N ARG A 119 7.77 6.54 -15.69
CA ARG A 119 8.99 7.24 -16.13
C ARG A 119 9.83 6.38 -17.06
N ALA A 120 10.04 5.10 -16.73
CA ALA A 120 10.80 4.16 -17.54
C ALA A 120 10.17 3.95 -18.93
N THR A 121 8.84 3.79 -18.99
CA THR A 121 8.08 3.68 -20.24
C THR A 121 8.27 4.93 -21.09
N LYS A 122 8.14 6.13 -20.51
CA LYS A 122 8.33 7.40 -21.21
C LYS A 122 9.77 7.61 -21.67
N GLN A 123 10.75 7.24 -20.87
CA GLN A 123 12.16 7.33 -21.22
C GLN A 123 12.48 6.44 -22.41
N THR A 124 12.07 5.17 -22.36
CA THR A 124 12.23 4.20 -23.46
C THR A 124 11.62 4.73 -24.75
N LYS A 125 10.39 5.24 -24.68
CA LYS A 125 9.71 5.88 -25.80
C LYS A 125 10.50 7.07 -26.37
N ARG A 126 10.97 7.98 -25.51
CA ARG A 126 11.76 9.16 -25.93
C ARG A 126 13.05 8.74 -26.62
N MET A 127 13.73 7.73 -26.09
CA MET A 127 14.96 7.19 -26.66
C MET A 127 14.73 6.55 -28.03
N ILE A 128 13.65 5.78 -28.20
CA ILE A 128 13.28 5.21 -29.50
C ILE A 128 12.95 6.31 -30.50
N ARG A 129 12.07 7.24 -30.13
CA ARG A 129 11.64 8.35 -31.00
C ARG A 129 12.81 9.25 -31.44
N ALA A 130 13.80 9.47 -30.57
CA ALA A 130 14.98 10.26 -30.91
C ALA A 130 15.88 9.63 -31.99
N ARG A 131 15.72 8.34 -32.27
CA ARG A 131 16.48 7.61 -33.30
C ARG A 131 15.58 7.03 -34.40
N LEU A 132 14.33 7.47 -34.44
CA LEU A 132 13.34 7.01 -35.39
C LEU A 132 13.45 7.87 -36.65
N GLU A 133 13.71 7.25 -37.78
CA GLU A 133 13.71 7.91 -39.09
C GLU A 133 12.36 7.69 -39.76
N GLN A 134 11.73 8.77 -40.21
CA GLN A 134 10.49 8.67 -40.98
C GLN A 134 10.82 8.32 -42.45
N ARG A 135 10.10 7.34 -42.99
CA ARG A 135 10.17 6.87 -44.38
C ARG A 135 8.74 6.84 -44.96
N ASP A 136 8.63 6.69 -46.28
CA ASP A 136 7.34 6.76 -46.99
C ASP A 136 6.31 5.74 -46.48
N ASP A 137 6.75 4.58 -45.99
CA ASP A 137 5.92 3.45 -45.53
C ASP A 137 5.89 3.26 -44.01
N GLY A 138 6.46 4.19 -43.23
CA GLY A 138 6.46 4.15 -41.77
C GLY A 138 7.76 4.64 -41.14
N TYR A 139 8.32 3.85 -40.23
CA TYR A 139 9.52 4.23 -39.49
C TYR A 139 10.66 3.24 -39.67
N GLN A 140 11.88 3.75 -39.61
CA GLN A 140 13.11 2.95 -39.64
C GLN A 140 13.96 3.27 -38.40
N ILE A 141 14.57 2.23 -37.82
CA ILE A 141 15.45 2.37 -36.64
C ILE A 141 16.53 1.28 -36.64
N VAL A 142 17.69 1.58 -36.05
CA VAL A 142 18.79 0.60 -35.89
C VAL A 142 18.31 -0.63 -35.10
N ALA A 143 18.42 -1.81 -35.70
CA ALA A 143 17.82 -3.06 -35.20
C ALA A 143 18.29 -3.42 -33.79
N LYS A 144 19.61 -3.41 -33.56
CA LYS A 144 20.22 -3.73 -32.25
C LYS A 144 19.76 -2.78 -31.14
N PHE A 145 19.68 -1.48 -31.45
CA PHE A 145 19.21 -0.48 -30.49
C PHE A 145 17.74 -0.67 -30.16
N PHE A 146 16.92 -0.87 -31.19
CA PHE A 146 15.48 -1.07 -31.03
C PHE A 146 15.16 -2.31 -30.21
N ALA A 147 15.81 -3.44 -30.51
CA ALA A 147 15.64 -4.68 -29.76
C ALA A 147 15.97 -4.51 -28.27
N ALA A 148 17.08 -3.85 -27.94
CA ALA A 148 17.46 -3.59 -26.55
C ALA A 148 16.43 -2.70 -25.81
N ARG A 149 15.85 -1.71 -26.49
CA ARG A 149 14.80 -0.87 -25.88
C ARG A 149 13.48 -1.62 -25.71
N MET A 150 13.13 -2.52 -26.63
CA MET A 150 11.93 -3.34 -26.52
C MET A 150 12.06 -4.40 -25.41
N GLU A 151 13.27 -4.92 -25.16
CA GLU A 151 13.55 -5.77 -24.00
C GLU A 151 13.37 -5.01 -22.67
N GLU A 152 13.84 -3.77 -22.58
CA GLU A 152 13.58 -2.90 -21.41
C GLU A 152 12.07 -2.63 -21.21
N LEU A 153 11.33 -2.45 -22.31
CA LEU A 153 9.87 -2.26 -22.25
C LEU A 153 9.15 -3.53 -21.79
N SER A 154 9.56 -4.70 -22.26
CA SER A 154 9.04 -6.01 -21.81
C SER A 154 9.28 -6.23 -20.31
N ASN A 155 10.47 -5.89 -19.81
CA ASN A 155 10.76 -5.92 -18.37
C ASN A 155 9.89 -4.94 -17.57
N THR A 156 9.56 -3.78 -18.15
CA THR A 156 8.66 -2.79 -17.53
C THR A 156 7.22 -3.33 -17.46
N GLN A 157 6.75 -4.02 -18.50
CA GLN A 157 5.45 -4.67 -18.54
C GLN A 157 5.34 -5.78 -17.47
N LEU A 158 6.36 -6.63 -17.34
CA LEU A 158 6.40 -7.66 -16.28
C LEU A 158 6.32 -7.06 -14.87
N LYS A 159 7.02 -5.95 -14.60
CA LYS A 159 6.93 -5.26 -13.31
C LYS A 159 5.54 -4.66 -13.07
N LEU A 160 4.88 -4.15 -14.11
CA LEU A 160 3.52 -3.63 -14.00
C LEU A 160 2.53 -4.75 -13.62
N GLU A 161 2.68 -5.94 -14.21
CA GLU A 161 1.92 -7.13 -13.84
C GLU A 161 2.15 -7.53 -12.37
N GLN A 162 3.39 -7.47 -11.88
CA GLN A 162 3.71 -7.75 -10.48
C GLN A 162 3.02 -6.76 -9.54
N ILE A 163 3.05 -5.46 -9.86
CA ILE A 163 2.33 -4.43 -9.09
C ILE A 163 0.82 -4.68 -9.11
N ARG A 164 0.25 -5.03 -10.27
CA ARG A 164 -1.17 -5.40 -10.38
C ARG A 164 -1.53 -6.54 -9.43
N ASN A 165 -0.69 -7.58 -9.38
CA ASN A 165 -0.87 -8.73 -8.48
C ASN A 165 -0.71 -8.34 -6.99
N ALA A 166 0.24 -7.48 -6.66
CA ALA A 166 0.40 -6.93 -5.31
C ALA A 166 -0.86 -6.18 -4.86
N ILE A 167 -1.42 -5.32 -5.72
CA ILE A 167 -2.65 -4.56 -5.42
C ILE A 167 -3.85 -5.50 -5.27
N ARG A 168 -3.96 -6.52 -6.13
CA ARG A 168 -5.03 -7.53 -6.07
C ARG A 168 -5.04 -8.31 -4.76
N THR A 169 -3.85 -8.64 -4.24
CA THR A 169 -3.71 -9.48 -3.03
C THR A 169 -3.78 -8.66 -1.73
N ARG A 170 -3.32 -7.41 -1.73
CA ARG A 170 -3.30 -6.52 -0.55
C ARG A 170 -4.64 -5.83 -0.27
N ARG A 171 -5.64 -6.62 0.15
CA ARG A 171 -6.99 -6.13 0.51
C ARG A 171 -6.99 -5.17 1.72
N ASP A 172 -5.93 -5.18 2.53
CA ASP A 172 -5.73 -4.29 3.67
C ASP A 172 -5.37 -2.84 3.27
N LEU A 173 -4.86 -2.65 2.06
CA LEU A 173 -4.41 -1.35 1.57
C LEU A 173 -5.50 -0.53 0.89
N PHE A 174 -6.56 -1.17 0.39
CA PHE A 174 -7.57 -0.55 -0.46
C PHE A 174 -8.97 -0.97 -0.03
N ASP A 175 -9.94 -0.04 -0.03
CA ASP A 175 -11.34 -0.43 -0.04
C ASP A 175 -11.68 -1.13 -1.36
N GLU A 176 -12.69 -2.01 -1.34
CA GLU A 176 -13.02 -2.88 -2.48
C GLU A 176 -13.30 -2.08 -3.76
N THR A 177 -14.05 -0.97 -3.63
CA THR A 177 -14.43 -0.13 -4.77
C THR A 177 -13.21 0.59 -5.36
N ARG A 178 -12.35 1.20 -4.53
CA ARG A 178 -11.08 1.81 -4.99
C ARG A 178 -10.15 0.79 -5.59
N ARG A 179 -10.01 -0.37 -4.95
CA ARG A 179 -9.16 -1.46 -5.44
C ARG A 179 -9.57 -1.86 -6.85
N LYS A 180 -10.88 -2.05 -7.08
CA LYS A 180 -11.40 -2.40 -8.39
C LYS A 180 -11.08 -1.33 -9.44
N ARG A 181 -11.26 -0.04 -9.13
CA ARG A 181 -10.92 1.05 -10.05
C ARG A 181 -9.44 1.08 -10.41
N ILE A 182 -8.56 0.99 -9.40
CA ILE A 182 -7.11 0.96 -9.58
C ILE A 182 -6.72 -0.25 -10.45
N LEU A 183 -7.32 -1.41 -10.21
CA LEU A 183 -7.05 -2.61 -11.01
C LEU A 183 -7.49 -2.45 -12.46
N ASP A 184 -8.70 -1.93 -12.72
CA ASP A 184 -9.18 -1.67 -14.09
C ASP A 184 -8.22 -0.71 -14.84
N GLU A 185 -7.72 0.34 -14.17
CA GLU A 185 -6.79 1.32 -14.76
C GLU A 185 -5.39 0.75 -15.04
N ILE A 186 -4.85 -0.04 -14.10
CA ILE A 186 -3.56 -0.72 -14.29
C ILE A 186 -3.67 -1.77 -15.40
N GLU A 187 -4.76 -2.54 -15.41
CA GLU A 187 -5.00 -3.57 -16.42
C GLU A 187 -5.07 -2.97 -17.83
N TYR A 188 -5.73 -1.83 -18.01
CA TYR A 188 -5.70 -1.12 -19.29
C TYR A 188 -4.28 -0.79 -19.75
N SER A 189 -3.43 -0.35 -18.81
CA SER A 189 -2.05 0.03 -19.11
C SER A 189 -1.16 -1.18 -19.41
N ASP A 190 -1.33 -2.26 -18.66
CA ASP A 190 -0.67 -3.54 -18.87
C ASP A 190 -1.05 -4.14 -20.23
N ASP A 191 -2.35 -4.21 -20.56
CA ASP A 191 -2.86 -4.68 -21.85
C ASP A 191 -2.27 -3.87 -23.02
N TYR A 192 -2.20 -2.55 -22.89
CA TYR A 192 -1.63 -1.69 -23.92
C TYR A 192 -0.14 -1.98 -24.14
N LEU A 193 0.65 -2.03 -23.06
CA LEU A 193 2.08 -2.35 -23.15
C LEU A 193 2.31 -3.76 -23.68
N HIS A 194 1.49 -4.71 -23.26
CA HIS A 194 1.52 -6.07 -23.78
C HIS A 194 1.27 -6.09 -25.30
N GLN A 195 0.29 -5.35 -25.82
CA GLN A 195 0.06 -5.24 -27.26
C GLN A 195 1.26 -4.62 -27.99
N VAL A 196 1.89 -3.58 -27.44
CA VAL A 196 3.11 -2.96 -28.02
C VAL A 196 4.25 -3.97 -28.12
N VAL A 197 4.52 -4.71 -27.03
CA VAL A 197 5.57 -5.73 -26.99
C VAL A 197 5.22 -6.91 -27.91
N HIS A 198 3.96 -7.34 -27.92
CA HIS A 198 3.49 -8.43 -28.74
C HIS A 198 3.63 -8.16 -30.25
N GLU A 199 3.33 -6.94 -30.72
CA GLU A 199 3.55 -6.57 -32.13
C GLU A 199 5.03 -6.63 -32.53
N PHE A 200 5.93 -6.32 -31.59
CA PHE A 200 7.37 -6.46 -31.79
C PHE A 200 7.80 -7.93 -31.82
N GLU A 201 7.38 -8.73 -30.84
CA GLU A 201 7.75 -10.15 -30.70
C GLU A 201 7.23 -11.03 -31.83
N THR A 202 6.02 -10.76 -32.32
CA THR A 202 5.42 -11.45 -33.46
C THR A 202 6.05 -11.09 -34.80
N ARG A 203 7.08 -10.23 -34.80
CA ARG A 203 7.83 -9.80 -36.00
C ARG A 203 6.93 -9.21 -37.09
N LYS A 204 5.88 -8.49 -36.70
CA LYS A 204 5.17 -7.62 -37.66
C LYS A 204 6.09 -6.53 -38.21
N VAL A 205 7.16 -6.23 -37.48
CA VAL A 205 8.25 -5.36 -37.90
C VAL A 205 9.20 -6.10 -38.84
N THR A 206 9.53 -5.50 -39.99
CA THR A 206 10.43 -6.10 -40.99
C THR A 206 11.89 -5.90 -40.57
N TRP A 207 12.66 -6.98 -40.49
CA TRP A 207 14.08 -6.94 -40.11
C TRP A 207 14.98 -6.97 -41.34
N CYS A 208 15.92 -6.04 -41.41
CA CYS A 208 16.95 -5.95 -42.43
C CYS A 208 18.31 -5.74 -41.75
N ASP A 209 18.85 -6.79 -41.12
CA ASP A 209 20.13 -6.90 -40.40
C ASP A 209 20.57 -5.68 -39.56
N ALA A 210 20.97 -4.57 -40.20
CA ALA A 210 21.33 -3.32 -39.55
C ALA A 210 20.13 -2.51 -39.04
N TYR A 211 18.95 -2.63 -39.67
CA TYR A 211 17.78 -1.80 -39.40
C TYR A 211 16.49 -2.61 -39.31
N CYS A 212 15.51 -2.02 -38.63
CA CYS A 212 14.18 -2.53 -38.40
C CYS A 212 13.19 -1.53 -39.01
N ARG A 213 12.23 -2.00 -39.81
CA ARG A 213 11.21 -1.18 -40.45
C ARG A 213 9.84 -1.46 -39.84
N ILE A 214 9.26 -0.43 -39.23
CA ILE A 214 7.93 -0.44 -38.62
C ILE A 214 6.94 0.08 -39.66
N SER A 215 6.17 -0.84 -40.23
CA SER A 215 5.10 -0.57 -41.18
C SER A 215 3.87 0.05 -40.49
N SER A 216 3.08 0.81 -41.24
CA SER A 216 1.74 1.29 -40.85
C SER A 216 0.76 0.18 -40.42
N SER A 217 1.04 -1.09 -40.75
CA SER A 217 0.29 -2.26 -40.27
C SER A 217 0.46 -2.51 -38.77
N CYS A 218 1.54 -2.03 -38.15
CA CYS A 218 1.83 -2.16 -36.72
C CYS A 218 1.12 -1.04 -35.93
N LYS A 219 -0.22 -1.07 -35.89
CA LYS A 219 -1.04 0.04 -35.36
C LYS A 219 -0.64 0.45 -33.94
N THR A 220 -0.35 -0.52 -33.06
CA THR A 220 -0.05 -0.23 -31.65
C THR A 220 1.37 0.33 -31.50
N LEU A 221 2.35 -0.21 -32.22
CA LEU A 221 3.71 0.38 -32.26
C LEU A 221 3.69 1.78 -32.87
N MET A 222 2.91 2.00 -33.93
CA MET A 222 2.73 3.31 -34.55
C MET A 222 2.09 4.31 -33.58
N ASP A 223 1.04 3.91 -32.85
CA ASP A 223 0.45 4.74 -31.78
C ASP A 223 1.44 5.00 -30.63
N PHE A 224 2.28 4.01 -30.30
CA PHE A 224 3.28 4.13 -29.24
C PHE A 224 4.34 5.18 -29.59
N PHE A 225 4.95 5.11 -30.78
CA PHE A 225 6.02 6.03 -31.19
C PHE A 225 5.53 7.35 -31.79
N GLY A 226 4.43 7.29 -32.53
CA GLY A 226 3.88 8.40 -33.29
C GLY A 226 3.32 9.52 -32.41
N GLU A 227 3.08 10.64 -33.07
CA GLU A 227 2.07 11.59 -32.61
C GLU A 227 0.75 10.81 -32.62
N SER A 228 0.14 10.67 -31.44
CA SER A 228 -1.09 9.91 -31.29
C SER A 228 -2.05 10.42 -32.35
N GLN A 229 -2.46 9.55 -33.28
CA GLN A 229 -3.51 9.88 -34.23
C GLN A 229 -4.69 10.33 -33.37
N GLN A 230 -5.02 11.63 -33.44
CA GLN A 230 -5.97 12.22 -32.53
C GLN A 230 -7.32 11.57 -32.80
N CYS A 231 -7.71 10.64 -31.95
CA CYS A 231 -9.08 10.19 -31.91
C CYS A 231 -9.84 11.30 -31.19
N GLU A 232 -10.33 12.28 -31.97
CA GLU A 232 -11.07 13.44 -31.47
C GLU A 232 -12.21 13.02 -30.54
N GLU A 233 -12.79 11.84 -30.79
CA GLU A 233 -13.88 11.23 -30.03
C GLU A 233 -13.56 10.96 -28.55
N ILE A 234 -12.30 10.65 -28.21
CA ILE A 234 -11.86 10.36 -26.84
C ILE A 234 -11.08 11.51 -26.20
N GLU A 235 -10.74 12.55 -26.95
CA GLU A 235 -9.91 13.66 -26.46
C GLU A 235 -10.56 14.39 -25.29
N ALA A 236 -11.87 14.67 -25.38
CA ALA A 236 -12.63 15.30 -24.32
C ALA A 236 -12.63 14.45 -23.04
N ASP A 237 -12.77 13.13 -23.16
CA ASP A 237 -12.75 12.22 -22.00
C ASP A 237 -11.35 12.08 -21.41
N ILE A 238 -10.28 12.06 -22.22
CA ILE A 238 -8.89 12.10 -21.73
C ILE A 238 -8.62 13.37 -20.94
N LYS A 239 -9.15 14.51 -21.40
CA LYS A 239 -9.07 15.78 -20.66
C LYS A 239 -9.76 15.68 -19.31
N ILE A 240 -10.97 15.11 -19.26
CA ILE A 240 -11.69 14.88 -17.99
C ILE A 240 -10.90 13.94 -17.07
N MET A 241 -10.34 12.84 -17.58
CA MET A 241 -9.47 11.95 -16.79
C MET A 241 -8.31 12.72 -16.15
N ARG A 242 -7.70 13.66 -16.88
CA ARG A 242 -6.55 14.42 -16.38
C ARG A 242 -6.93 15.54 -15.42
N ASP A 243 -8.01 16.26 -15.69
CA ASP A 243 -8.25 17.56 -15.10
C ASP A 243 -9.40 17.56 -14.06
N ALA A 244 -10.24 16.53 -14.04
CA ALA A 244 -11.34 16.48 -13.07
C ALA A 244 -10.81 16.32 -11.63
N ASN A 245 -11.42 17.08 -10.72
CA ASN A 245 -11.08 17.05 -9.30
C ASN A 245 -11.59 15.78 -8.61
N ALA A 246 -12.79 15.32 -8.98
CA ALA A 246 -13.39 14.14 -8.37
C ALA A 246 -12.91 12.85 -9.04
N THR A 247 -12.46 11.89 -8.24
CA THR A 247 -12.07 10.55 -8.70
C THR A 247 -13.16 9.86 -9.53
N LEU A 248 -14.42 9.98 -9.12
CA LEU A 248 -15.53 9.33 -9.82
C LEU A 248 -15.73 9.87 -11.24
N ASP A 249 -15.51 11.16 -11.45
CA ASP A 249 -15.59 11.78 -12.78
C ASP A 249 -14.46 11.29 -13.69
N ARG A 250 -13.24 11.18 -13.13
CA ARG A 250 -12.07 10.63 -13.82
C ARG A 250 -12.32 9.18 -14.25
N PHE A 251 -12.81 8.36 -13.33
CA PHE A 251 -13.12 6.96 -13.63
C PHE A 251 -14.31 6.82 -14.59
N GLY A 252 -15.33 7.67 -14.47
CA GLY A 252 -16.45 7.72 -15.41
C GLY A 252 -15.98 8.03 -16.84
N ALA A 253 -15.06 8.98 -17.01
CA ALA A 253 -14.44 9.28 -18.29
C ALA A 253 -13.64 8.10 -18.84
N PHE A 254 -12.86 7.42 -18.00
CA PHE A 254 -12.15 6.20 -18.38
C PHE A 254 -13.11 5.10 -18.88
N LYS A 255 -14.24 4.84 -18.20
CA LYS A 255 -15.22 3.84 -18.66
C LYS A 255 -15.90 4.25 -19.97
N ARG A 256 -16.16 5.54 -20.20
CA ARG A 256 -16.68 6.03 -21.49
C ARG A 256 -15.69 5.78 -22.63
N ILE A 257 -14.39 6.01 -22.42
CA ILE A 257 -13.36 5.70 -23.41
C ILE A 257 -13.33 4.22 -23.75
N ILE A 258 -13.36 3.33 -22.74
CA ILE A 258 -13.42 1.88 -22.99
C ILE A 258 -14.66 1.52 -23.80
N GLY A 259 -15.81 2.11 -23.48
CA GLY A 259 -17.06 1.90 -24.22
C GLY A 259 -16.98 2.31 -25.69
N LYS A 260 -16.32 3.43 -26.00
CA LYS A 260 -16.13 3.94 -27.37
C LYS A 260 -15.10 3.16 -28.18
N THR A 261 -13.99 2.79 -27.55
CA THR A 261 -12.81 2.21 -28.24
C THR A 261 -12.84 0.68 -28.32
N GLY A 262 -13.71 0.04 -27.53
CA GLY A 262 -13.83 -1.42 -27.50
C GLY A 262 -12.50 -2.10 -27.13
N ASN A 263 -11.97 -2.88 -28.08
CA ASN A 263 -10.71 -3.61 -27.92
C ASN A 263 -9.47 -2.79 -28.31
N GLN A 264 -9.64 -1.65 -28.97
CA GLN A 264 -8.52 -0.81 -29.36
C GLN A 264 -8.01 -0.04 -28.14
N ARG A 265 -6.72 -0.19 -27.85
CA ARG A 265 -6.05 0.49 -26.75
C ARG A 265 -5.23 1.66 -27.28
N HIS A 266 -5.20 2.75 -26.52
CA HIS A 266 -4.53 3.99 -26.93
C HIS A 266 -3.46 4.41 -25.91
N LYS A 267 -2.30 4.84 -26.40
CA LYS A 267 -1.18 5.30 -25.56
C LYS A 267 -1.63 6.34 -24.54
N ARG A 268 -2.33 7.36 -25.00
CA ARG A 268 -2.69 8.51 -24.16
C ARG A 268 -3.60 8.11 -23.01
N VAL A 269 -4.43 7.09 -23.22
CA VAL A 269 -5.30 6.53 -22.19
C VAL A 269 -4.46 5.72 -21.21
N SER A 270 -3.54 4.86 -21.68
CA SER A 270 -2.59 4.14 -20.83
C SER A 270 -1.73 5.09 -19.97
N ASP A 271 -1.17 6.14 -20.57
CA ASP A 271 -0.41 7.18 -19.84
C ASP A 271 -1.28 7.87 -18.78
N ALA A 272 -2.55 8.16 -19.09
CA ALA A 272 -3.48 8.76 -18.15
C ALA A 272 -3.85 7.79 -17.02
N CYS A 273 -4.10 6.51 -17.31
CA CYS A 273 -4.40 5.48 -16.33
C CYS A 273 -3.27 5.30 -15.31
N MET A 274 -2.01 5.21 -15.74
CA MET A 274 -0.88 5.15 -14.79
C MET A 274 -0.85 6.36 -13.85
N LEU A 275 -1.14 7.57 -14.35
CA LEU A 275 -1.21 8.78 -13.53
C LEU A 275 -2.43 8.81 -12.60
N LEU A 276 -3.57 8.28 -13.04
CA LEU A 276 -4.78 8.15 -12.21
C LEU A 276 -4.53 7.23 -11.02
N VAL A 277 -3.92 6.08 -11.27
CA VAL A 277 -3.51 5.12 -10.24
C VAL A 277 -2.65 5.78 -9.18
N ILE A 278 -1.62 6.52 -9.60
CA ILE A 278 -0.73 7.27 -8.69
C ILE A 278 -1.52 8.27 -7.85
N ARG A 279 -2.43 9.03 -8.48
CA ARG A 279 -3.27 10.03 -7.79
C ARG A 279 -4.21 9.39 -6.80
N GLU A 280 -4.91 8.32 -7.18
CA GLU A 280 -5.87 7.62 -6.32
C GLU A 280 -5.15 7.04 -5.09
N MET A 281 -3.98 6.43 -5.27
CA MET A 281 -3.18 5.94 -4.15
C MET A 281 -2.70 7.07 -3.23
N ARG A 282 -2.30 8.23 -3.78
CA ARG A 282 -1.95 9.42 -2.98
C ARG A 282 -3.14 9.97 -2.21
N ASP A 283 -4.33 10.00 -2.82
CA ASP A 283 -5.56 10.43 -2.17
C ASP A 283 -5.90 9.51 -0.97
N ILE A 284 -5.67 8.19 -1.10
CA ILE A 284 -5.79 7.24 0.02
C ILE A 284 -4.78 7.56 1.14
N VAL A 285 -3.52 7.86 0.82
CA VAL A 285 -2.51 8.24 1.82
C VAL A 285 -2.94 9.50 2.58
N LEU A 286 -3.34 10.54 1.85
CA LEU A 286 -3.76 11.81 2.44
C LEU A 286 -5.00 11.66 3.31
N GLU A 287 -5.99 10.89 2.85
CA GLU A 287 -7.20 10.62 3.62
C GLU A 287 -6.90 9.86 4.92
N ARG A 288 -6.04 8.83 4.86
CA ARG A 288 -5.62 8.09 6.05
C ARG A 288 -4.87 9.00 7.03
N GLN A 289 -4.01 9.88 6.55
CA GLN A 289 -3.30 10.85 7.39
C GLN A 289 -4.26 11.86 8.05
N ARG A 290 -5.22 12.41 7.31
CA ARG A 290 -6.23 13.33 7.86
C ARG A 290 -7.04 12.65 8.97
N ARG A 291 -7.50 11.42 8.74
CA ARG A 291 -8.24 10.65 9.76
C ARG A 291 -7.43 10.44 11.04
N LEU A 292 -6.12 10.25 10.94
CA LEU A 292 -5.25 10.15 12.13
C LEU A 292 -5.17 11.47 12.87
N ILE A 293 -4.95 12.58 12.15
CA ILE A 293 -4.89 13.93 12.74
C ILE A 293 -6.23 14.25 13.43
N ASP A 294 -7.37 14.01 12.78
CA ASP A 294 -8.67 14.29 13.37
C ASP A 294 -8.96 13.43 14.62
N ARG A 295 -8.41 12.21 14.70
CA ARG A 295 -8.50 11.37 15.90
C ARG A 295 -7.65 11.94 17.04
N LEU A 296 -6.45 12.42 16.74
CA LEU A 296 -5.58 13.07 17.72
C LEU A 296 -6.22 14.35 18.27
N MET A 297 -6.75 15.20 17.38
CA MET A 297 -7.40 16.45 17.78
C MET A 297 -8.66 16.22 18.60
N ARG A 298 -9.50 15.23 18.24
CA ARG A 298 -10.70 14.88 19.02
C ARG A 298 -10.37 14.19 20.34
N GLY A 299 -9.31 13.37 20.38
CA GLY A 299 -8.83 12.72 21.60
C GLY A 299 -8.23 13.72 22.60
N SER A 300 -7.70 14.85 22.13
CA SER A 300 -7.14 15.90 22.98
C SER A 300 -8.18 16.79 23.66
N ILE A 301 -9.44 16.81 23.21
CA ILE A 301 -10.48 17.76 23.69
C ILE A 301 -11.39 17.16 24.76
N LYS A 302 -11.34 15.85 25.02
CA LYS A 302 -12.07 15.23 26.14
C LYS A 302 -11.15 14.97 27.33
N SER A 303 -10.72 16.02 28.02
CA SER A 303 -10.47 15.89 29.46
C SER A 303 -11.83 15.91 30.17
N PRO A 304 -12.19 14.90 30.97
CA PRO A 304 -13.37 14.98 31.80
C PRO A 304 -13.08 15.99 32.92
N THR A 305 -13.46 17.25 32.70
CA THR A 305 -13.69 18.17 33.82
C THR A 305 -14.97 17.69 34.48
N ALA A 306 -14.82 16.67 35.33
CA ALA A 306 -15.82 16.31 36.32
C ALA A 306 -15.90 17.48 37.32
N ALA A 307 -16.87 18.35 37.13
CA ALA A 307 -17.46 19.15 38.20
C ALA A 307 -18.96 19.19 37.93
N SER A 308 -19.64 18.20 38.49
CA SER A 308 -21.07 18.17 38.75
C SER A 308 -21.52 19.48 39.40
N SER A 309 -22.40 20.24 38.74
CA SER A 309 -23.28 21.19 39.41
C SER A 309 -24.70 20.64 39.33
N PRO A 310 -25.27 20.13 40.43
CA PRO A 310 -26.62 19.61 40.49
C PRO A 310 -27.57 20.80 40.70
N ASN A 311 -28.05 21.45 39.65
CA ASN A 311 -29.13 22.45 39.80
C ASN A 311 -30.05 22.64 38.58
N ASP A 312 -29.82 21.99 37.44
CA ASP A 312 -30.60 22.27 36.21
C ASP A 312 -31.80 21.33 35.97
N GLU A 313 -32.20 20.51 36.94
CA GLU A 313 -33.31 19.55 36.78
C GLU A 313 -34.72 20.17 37.03
N MET A 314 -34.80 21.44 37.41
CA MET A 314 -36.08 22.08 37.79
C MET A 314 -36.74 22.92 36.67
N SER A 315 -36.03 23.25 35.57
CA SER A 315 -36.56 24.22 34.57
C SER A 315 -37.37 23.60 33.43
N ASN A 316 -37.28 22.29 33.19
CA ASN A 316 -37.94 21.64 32.05
C ASN A 316 -39.38 21.15 32.31
N ARG A 317 -39.98 21.44 33.47
CA ARG A 317 -41.38 21.05 33.76
C ARG A 317 -42.42 22.15 33.53
N ILE A 318 -42.05 23.34 33.08
CA ILE A 318 -43.01 24.46 32.90
C ILE A 318 -43.38 24.69 31.42
N GLN A 319 -42.78 23.98 30.47
CA GLN A 319 -42.92 24.30 29.04
C GLN A 319 -43.79 23.33 28.21
N GLU A 320 -44.42 22.31 28.83
CA GLU A 320 -45.33 21.40 28.12
C GLU A 320 -46.81 21.84 28.11
N ASP A 321 -47.20 22.88 28.85
CA ASP A 321 -48.64 23.20 29.04
C ASP A 321 -49.19 24.32 28.12
N ARG A 322 -48.44 24.75 27.10
CA ARG A 322 -48.85 25.85 26.20
C ARG A 322 -49.14 25.47 24.74
N GLY A 323 -49.10 24.19 24.39
CA GLY A 323 -49.19 23.73 22.99
C GLY A 323 -50.57 23.30 22.48
N VAL A 324 -51.63 23.27 23.31
CA VAL A 324 -52.88 22.55 22.96
C VAL A 324 -54.01 23.46 22.42
N LEU A 325 -53.84 24.78 22.31
CA LEU A 325 -54.96 25.68 21.99
C LEU A 325 -54.98 26.39 20.63
N GLU A 326 -54.12 26.02 19.67
CA GLU A 326 -54.14 26.63 18.32
C GLU A 326 -54.05 25.60 17.20
N ARG A 327 -55.13 24.83 16.98
CA ARG A 327 -55.41 24.21 15.67
C ARG A 327 -56.82 23.61 15.54
N VAL A 328 -57.86 24.42 15.68
CA VAL A 328 -59.16 24.17 15.02
C VAL A 328 -59.71 25.53 14.58
N GLY A 329 -59.62 25.81 13.30
CA GLY A 329 -60.11 27.01 12.61
C GLY A 329 -60.00 26.79 11.13
#